data_AF-A0A1D8G738-F1
#
_entry.id   AF-A0A1D8G738-F1
#
_cell.length_a   1.000
_cell.length_b   1.000
_cell.length_c   1.000
_cell.angle_alpha   90.00
_cell.angle_beta   90.00
_cell.angle_gamma   90.00
#
_symmetry.space_group_name_H-M   'P 1'
#
loop_
_entity.id
_entity.type
_entity.pdbx_description
1 polymer ?
#
loop_
_entity_poly.entity_id
_entity_poly.type
_entity_poly.pdbx_seq_one_letter_code
_entity_poly.pdbx_strand_id
1 'polypeptide(L)'
;MSHVLDAVNAASLRSDVPAFRPGDTVNVHVRVIEGNRSRIQQFKGVVIRRQGSGVSETFTVRKVSFSVGVERTFPVHSPIFEKIELVTRGDVRRAKLYYLRELRGKAAKIKEKREN
;
A
#
# COMPACT_ATOMS: atom_id res chain seq x y z
N MET A 1 17.09 7.16 21.73
CA MET A 1 16.62 5.76 21.63
C MET A 1 17.44 5.09 20.53
N SER A 2 18.06 3.94 20.86
CA SER A 2 19.07 3.14 20.12
C SER A 2 19.56 3.58 18.72
N HIS A 3 20.67 4.32 18.66
CA HIS A 3 21.35 4.76 17.42
C HIS A 3 22.00 3.63 16.59
N VAL A 4 22.27 2.45 17.16
CA VAL A 4 23.03 1.39 16.47
C VAL A 4 22.17 0.64 15.45
N LEU A 5 20.91 0.35 15.80
CA LEU A 5 20.00 -0.38 14.91
C LEU A 5 19.55 0.47 13.73
N ASP A 6 19.46 1.79 13.91
CA ASP A 6 19.08 2.71 12.84
C ASP A 6 20.12 2.73 11.71
N ALA A 7 21.41 2.65 12.04
CA ALA A 7 22.49 2.55 11.06
C ALA A 7 22.39 1.26 10.23
N VAL A 8 22.03 0.13 10.86
CA VAL A 8 21.82 -1.16 10.17
C VAL A 8 20.57 -1.11 9.30
N ASN A 9 19.48 -0.52 9.82
CA ASN A 9 18.21 -0.42 9.12
C ASN A 9 18.25 0.54 7.92
N ALA A 10 19.10 1.56 7.96
CA ALA A 10 19.23 2.56 6.89
C ALA A 10 19.51 1.92 5.52
N ALA A 11 20.34 0.86 5.48
CA ALA A 11 20.65 0.13 4.25
C ALA A 11 19.43 -0.60 3.65
N SER A 12 18.41 -0.88 4.45
CA SER A 12 17.18 -1.54 4.02
C SER A 12 16.08 -0.55 3.59
N LEU A 13 16.29 0.76 3.76
CA LEU A 13 15.30 1.76 3.39
C LEU A 13 15.35 2.04 1.89
N ARG A 14 14.18 1.95 1.26
CA ARG A 14 13.95 2.32 -0.14
C ARG A 14 13.71 3.82 -0.30
N SER A 15 14.35 4.44 -1.29
CA SER A 15 14.17 5.86 -1.64
C SER A 15 13.11 6.11 -2.73
N ASP A 16 12.68 5.06 -3.44
CA ASP A 16 11.77 5.14 -4.60
C ASP A 16 10.28 5.04 -4.23
N VAL A 17 9.97 5.07 -2.93
CA VAL A 17 8.59 4.96 -2.43
C VAL A 17 7.90 6.33 -2.51
N PRO A 18 6.81 6.48 -3.28
CA PRO A 18 6.08 7.75 -3.32
C PRO A 18 5.40 8.04 -1.98
N ALA A 19 5.16 9.32 -1.70
CA ALA A 19 4.33 9.73 -0.57
C ALA A 19 2.86 9.37 -0.86
N PHE A 20 2.29 8.47 -0.06
CA PHE A 20 0.88 8.07 -0.10
C PHE A 20 0.35 7.84 1.31
N ARG A 21 -0.97 8.01 1.47
CA ARG A 21 -1.66 7.93 2.75
C ARG A 21 -2.89 7.01 2.67
N PRO A 22 -3.47 6.62 3.81
CA PRO A 22 -4.78 5.95 3.81
C PRO A 22 -5.81 6.77 3.03
N GLY A 23 -6.57 6.09 2.18
CA GLY A 23 -7.54 6.69 1.25
C GLY A 23 -7.06 6.76 -0.19
N ASP A 24 -5.75 6.77 -0.42
CA ASP A 24 -5.18 6.81 -1.77
C ASP A 24 -5.33 5.47 -2.48
N THR A 25 -5.47 5.52 -3.80
CA THR A 25 -5.38 4.32 -4.64
C THR A 25 -3.95 4.14 -5.11
N VAL A 26 -3.37 2.99 -4.81
CA VAL A 26 -2.01 2.63 -5.22
C VAL A 26 -2.03 1.41 -6.13
N ASN A 27 -1.07 1.34 -7.04
CA ASN A 27 -0.79 0.17 -7.86
C ASN A 27 0.57 -0.41 -7.48
N VAL A 28 0.56 -1.53 -6.76
CA VAL A 28 1.77 -2.20 -6.27
C VAL A 28 2.17 -3.29 -7.27
N HIS A 29 3.37 -3.18 -7.83
CA HIS A 29 3.95 -4.17 -8.73
C HIS A 29 4.80 -5.15 -7.92
N VAL A 30 4.27 -6.33 -7.67
CA VAL A 30 4.92 -7.37 -6.86
C VAL A 30 5.59 -8.38 -7.78
N ARG A 31 6.87 -8.66 -7.57
CA ARG A 31 7.57 -9.77 -8.21
C ARG A 31 7.13 -11.08 -7.57
N VAL A 32 6.54 -11.96 -8.36
CA VAL A 32 6.13 -13.30 -7.95
C VAL A 32 7.05 -14.31 -8.62
N ILE A 33 7.67 -15.18 -7.82
CA ILE A 33 8.61 -16.22 -8.27
C ILE A 33 7.89 -17.57 -8.15
N GLU A 34 7.72 -18.24 -9.27
CA GLU A 34 7.07 -19.56 -9.39
C GLU A 34 8.12 -20.54 -9.95
N GLY A 35 8.87 -21.19 -9.05
CA GLY A 35 10.01 -22.03 -9.42
C GLY A 35 11.10 -21.22 -10.13
N ASN A 36 11.38 -21.57 -11.39
CA ASN A 36 12.41 -20.91 -12.20
C ASN A 36 11.89 -19.69 -12.99
N ARG A 37 10.58 -19.42 -12.98
CA ARG A 37 9.99 -18.28 -13.70
C ARG A 37 9.61 -17.19 -12.72
N SER A 38 9.80 -15.94 -13.13
CA SER A 38 9.31 -14.78 -12.38
C SER A 38 8.41 -13.92 -13.27
N ARG A 39 7.39 -13.33 -12.65
CA ARG A 39 6.47 -12.39 -13.30
C ARG A 39 6.14 -11.24 -12.36
N ILE A 40 5.76 -10.11 -12.95
CA ILE A 40 5.26 -8.96 -12.19
C ILE A 40 3.75 -9.07 -12.09
N GLN A 41 3.23 -9.13 -10.86
CA GLN A 41 1.81 -9.10 -10.58
C GLN A 41 1.41 -7.72 -10.02
N GLN A 42 0.41 -7.11 -10.65
CA GLN A 42 -0.13 -5.83 -10.20
C GLN A 42 -1.22 -6.03 -9.15
N PHE A 43 -1.10 -5.30 -8.04
CA PHE A 43 -2.12 -5.19 -7.01
C PHE A 43 -2.54 -3.73 -6.87
N LYS A 44 -3.57 -3.37 -7.64
CA LYS A 44 -4.21 -2.05 -7.60
C LYS A 44 -5.37 -2.04 -6.62
N GLY A 45 -5.38 -1.10 -5.69
CA GLY A 45 -6.45 -0.95 -4.72
C GLY A 45 -6.27 0.26 -3.80
N VAL A 46 -7.19 0.42 -2.87
CA VAL A 46 -7.21 1.52 -1.91
C VAL A 46 -6.36 1.17 -0.70
N VAL A 47 -5.51 2.08 -0.26
CA VAL A 47 -4.78 1.96 1.01
C VAL A 47 -5.76 2.21 2.16
N ILE A 48 -6.02 1.19 2.98
CA ILE A 48 -6.95 1.32 4.12
C ILE A 48 -6.23 1.63 5.43
N ARG A 49 -4.92 1.39 5.48
CA ARG A 49 -4.08 1.56 6.67
C ARG A 49 -2.62 1.67 6.23
N ARG A 50 -1.87 2.54 6.88
CA ARG A 50 -0.41 2.60 6.87
C ARG A 50 0.06 2.80 8.30
N GLN A 51 1.06 2.07 8.75
CA GLN A 51 1.47 2.05 10.16
C GLN A 51 2.90 1.53 10.35
N GLY A 52 3.44 1.73 11.54
CA GLY A 52 4.84 1.44 11.85
C GLY A 52 5.72 2.61 11.42
N SER A 53 7.02 2.42 11.54
CA SER A 53 8.03 3.41 11.19
C SER A 53 9.31 2.73 10.69
N GLY A 54 10.08 3.46 9.89
CA GLY A 54 11.32 2.98 9.31
C GLY A 54 11.13 1.67 8.53
N VAL A 55 12.06 0.74 8.69
CA VAL A 55 12.05 -0.55 7.98
C VAL A 55 10.81 -1.41 8.28
N SER A 56 10.18 -1.21 9.45
CA SER A 56 9.00 -1.97 9.89
C SER A 56 7.67 -1.41 9.38
N GLU A 57 7.71 -0.32 8.60
CA GLU A 57 6.52 0.32 8.09
C GLU A 57 5.76 -0.62 7.14
N THR A 58 4.45 -0.71 7.34
CA THR A 58 3.54 -1.56 6.55
C THR A 58 2.32 -0.78 6.10
N PHE A 59 1.76 -1.17 4.96
CA PHE A 59 0.49 -0.64 4.47
C PHE A 59 -0.40 -1.77 3.97
N THR A 60 -1.71 -1.60 4.14
CA THR A 60 -2.72 -2.57 3.72
C THR A 60 -3.51 -2.00 2.56
N VAL A 61 -3.52 -2.72 1.44
CA VAL A 61 -4.28 -2.37 0.24
C VAL A 61 -5.50 -3.29 0.13
N ARG A 62 -6.67 -2.70 -0.10
CA ARG A 62 -7.93 -3.39 -0.32
C ARG A 62 -8.38 -3.22 -1.76
N LYS A 63 -8.74 -4.32 -2.41
CA LYS A 63 -9.43 -4.31 -3.71
C LYS A 63 -10.58 -5.32 -3.71
N VAL A 64 -11.54 -5.14 -4.59
CA VAL A 64 -12.53 -6.18 -4.90
C VAL A 64 -12.05 -6.90 -6.14
N SER A 65 -11.88 -8.23 -6.03
CA SER A 65 -11.48 -9.10 -7.14
C SER A 65 -12.53 -10.18 -7.25
N PHE A 66 -13.15 -10.34 -8.44
CA PHE A 66 -14.18 -11.36 -8.66
C PHE A 66 -15.30 -11.33 -7.59
N SER A 67 -15.80 -10.13 -7.27
CA SER A 67 -16.83 -9.90 -6.23
C SER A 67 -16.42 -10.26 -4.79
N VAL A 68 -15.16 -10.65 -4.56
CA VAL A 68 -14.61 -10.93 -3.23
C VAL A 68 -13.66 -9.80 -2.82
N GLY A 69 -13.83 -9.31 -1.58
CA GLY A 69 -12.92 -8.32 -1.00
C GLY A 69 -11.59 -8.98 -0.64
N VAL A 70 -10.50 -8.54 -1.28
CA VAL A 70 -9.15 -9.02 -1.03
C VAL A 70 -8.34 -7.89 -0.39
N GLU A 71 -7.73 -8.20 0.76
CA GLU A 71 -6.79 -7.31 1.43
C GLU A 71 -5.40 -7.94 1.44
N ARG A 72 -4.39 -7.13 1.15
CA ARG A 72 -2.99 -7.55 1.25
C ARG A 72 -2.20 -6.49 2.00
N THR A 73 -1.43 -6.93 2.99
CA THR A 73 -0.52 -6.08 3.75
C THR A 73 0.89 -6.25 3.20
N PHE A 74 1.56 -5.12 3.02
CA PHE A 74 2.85 -5.00 2.37
C PHE A 74 3.82 -4.25 3.28
N PRO A 75 5.04 -4.76 3.53
CA PRO A 75 6.12 -3.98 4.13
C PRO A 75 6.62 -2.96 3.12
N VAL A 76 6.64 -1.67 3.45
CA VAL A 76 6.93 -0.55 2.52
C VAL A 76 8.26 -0.74 1.79
N HIS A 77 9.28 -1.19 2.51
CA HIS A 77 10.65 -1.29 2.01
C HIS A 77 11.03 -2.68 1.48
N SER A 78 10.05 -3.56 1.22
CA SER A 78 10.34 -4.91 0.73
C SER A 78 11.04 -4.89 -0.64
N PRO A 79 12.08 -5.71 -0.87
CA PRO A 79 12.75 -5.81 -2.17
C PRO A 79 11.90 -6.52 -3.24
N ILE A 80 10.79 -7.14 -2.84
CA ILE A 80 9.91 -7.86 -3.78
C ILE A 80 9.12 -6.92 -4.70
N PHE A 81 9.06 -5.61 -4.40
CA PHE A 81 8.34 -4.69 -5.27
C PHE A 81 9.24 -4.17 -6.37
N GLU A 82 8.75 -4.28 -7.59
CA GLU A 82 9.34 -3.59 -8.73
C GLU A 82 9.06 -2.08 -8.64
N LYS A 83 7.81 -1.71 -8.34
CA LYS A 83 7.35 -0.32 -8.34
C LYS A 83 6.10 -0.14 -7.48
N ILE A 84 6.00 0.98 -6.78
CA ILE A 84 4.77 1.45 -6.13
C ILE A 84 4.32 2.72 -6.83
N GLU A 85 3.13 2.71 -7.42
CA GLU A 85 2.57 3.87 -8.11
C GLU A 85 1.40 4.45 -7.32
N LEU A 86 1.41 5.76 -7.11
CA LEU A 86 0.23 6.50 -6.67
C LEU A 86 -0.67 6.76 -7.88
N VAL A 87 -1.90 6.23 -7.86
CA VAL A 87 -2.84 6.38 -8.97
C VAL A 87 -3.77 7.57 -8.74
N THR A 88 -4.39 7.64 -7.56
CA THR A 88 -5.29 8.74 -7.18
C THR A 88 -5.18 9.05 -5.70
N ARG A 89 -5.37 10.33 -5.34
CA ARG A 89 -5.41 10.78 -3.94
C ARG A 89 -6.83 10.76 -3.40
N GLY A 90 -7.03 10.13 -2.25
CA GLY A 90 -8.33 10.05 -1.58
C GLY A 90 -8.59 11.23 -0.66
N ASP A 91 -9.82 11.75 -0.68
CA ASP A 91 -10.33 12.66 0.35
C ASP A 91 -10.98 11.85 1.48
N VAL A 92 -10.21 11.63 2.54
CA VAL A 92 -10.63 10.90 3.74
C VAL A 92 -10.12 11.61 4.99
N ARG A 93 -10.84 11.44 6.10
CA ARG A 93 -10.49 12.05 7.40
C ARG A 93 -9.93 11.06 8.42
N ARG A 94 -10.10 9.76 8.21
CA ARG A 94 -9.66 8.71 9.15
C ARG A 94 -8.32 8.12 8.70
N ALA A 95 -7.43 7.85 9.65
CA ALA A 95 -6.14 7.17 9.39
C ALA A 95 -6.29 5.66 9.12
N LYS A 96 -7.39 5.05 9.56
CA LYS A 96 -7.71 3.63 9.31
C LYS A 96 -9.13 3.51 8.77
N LEU A 97 -9.27 2.99 7.56
CA LEU A 97 -10.53 2.95 6.79
C LEU A 97 -11.20 1.58 6.86
N TYR A 98 -11.24 0.97 8.05
CA TYR A 98 -11.80 -0.38 8.22
C TYR A 98 -13.29 -0.47 7.88
N TYR A 99 -14.03 0.64 7.97
CA TYR A 99 -15.43 0.71 7.55
C TYR A 99 -15.64 0.36 6.07
N LEU A 100 -14.61 0.48 5.21
CA LEU A 100 -14.68 0.05 3.81
C LEU A 100 -14.83 -1.47 3.64
N ARG A 101 -14.71 -2.25 4.72
CA ARG A 101 -14.93 -3.70 4.70
C ARG A 101 -16.41 -4.05 4.55
N GLU A 102 -17.27 -3.25 5.17
CA GLU A 102 -18.71 -3.44 5.21
C GLU A 102 -19.42 -2.79 4.01
N LEU A 103 -18.79 -1.77 3.41
CA LEU A 103 -19.34 -1.05 2.26
C LEU A 103 -19.13 -1.81 0.94
N ARG A 104 -20.10 -1.68 0.03
CA ARG A 104 -20.08 -2.28 -1.32
C ARG A 104 -20.53 -1.29 -2.39
N GLY A 105 -20.13 -1.55 -3.64
CA GLY A 105 -20.57 -0.78 -4.80
C GLY A 105 -20.25 0.72 -4.68
N LYS A 106 -21.23 1.56 -5.00
CA LYS A 106 -21.09 3.04 -4.97
C LYS A 106 -20.76 3.59 -3.58
N ALA A 107 -21.19 2.92 -2.51
CA ALA A 107 -20.95 3.36 -1.13
C ALA A 107 -19.47 3.22 -0.72
N ALA A 108 -18.74 2.27 -1.32
CA ALA A 108 -17.30 2.08 -1.04
C ALA A 108 -16.40 3.04 -1.84
N LYS A 109 -16.96 3.86 -2.73
CA LYS A 109 -16.18 4.79 -3.56
C LYS A 109 -15.71 5.98 -2.73
N ILE A 110 -14.39 6.16 -2.67
CA ILE A 110 -13.77 7.32 -2.04
C ILE A 110 -13.79 8.50 -3.03
N LYS A 111 -14.07 9.70 -2.52
CA LYS A 111 -13.98 10.93 -3.30
C LYS A 111 -12.52 11.25 -3.57
N GLU A 112 -12.22 11.66 -4.79
CA GLU A 112 -10.88 12.10 -5.14
C GLU A 112 -10.60 13.49 -4.56
N LYS A 113 -9.41 13.66 -3.98
CA LYS A 113 -8.96 14.96 -3.47
C LYS A 113 -8.52 15.81 -4.66
N ARG A 114 -9.30 16.84 -4.98
CA ARG A 114 -8.89 17.87 -5.94
C ARG A 114 -7.97 18.85 -5.24
N GLU A 115 -6.81 19.12 -5.83
CA GLU A 115 -5.98 20.26 -5.44
C GLU A 115 -6.57 21.48 -6.14
N ASN A 116 -7.12 22.40 -5.35
CA ASN A 116 -7.54 23.72 -5.80
C ASN A 116 -6.39 24.70 -5.62
#